data_AF-A0AAX2KIV3-F1
#
_entry.id   AF-A0AAX2KIV3-F1
#
_cell.length_a   1.000
_cell.length_b   1.000
_cell.length_c   1.000
_cell.angle_alpha   90.00
_cell.angle_beta   90.00
_cell.angle_gamma   90.00
#
_symmetry.space_group_name_H-M   'P 1'
#
loop_
_entity.id
_entity.type
_entity.pdbx_description
1 polymer ?
#
loop_
_entity_poly.entity_id
_entity_poly.type
_entity_poly.pdbx_seq_one_letter_code
_entity_poly.pdbx_strand_id
1 'polypeptide(L)' 'MLYIFDLGNVIVDIDFNRVLGAWSDLTRIPLASLKKSFHMGRRFISMSVGKLATKRSQRRCVMRWLYR' A
#
# COMPACT_ATOMS: atom_id res chain seq x y z
N MET A 1 -5.33 -34.27 -3.60
CA MET A 1 -4.19 -33.48 -3.09
C MET A 1 -4.54 -32.01 -3.27
N LEU A 2 -4.43 -31.18 -2.23
CA LEU A 2 -4.76 -29.75 -2.29
C LEU A 2 -3.46 -28.93 -2.24
N TYR A 3 -3.30 -27.99 -3.16
CA TYR A 3 -2.17 -27.07 -3.21
C TYR A 3 -2.67 -25.64 -2.99
N ILE A 4 -2.06 -24.95 -2.05
CA ILE A 4 -2.34 -23.55 -1.72
C ILE A 4 -1.08 -22.76 -2.06
N PHE A 5 -1.23 -21.73 -2.89
CA PHE A 5 -0.15 -20.85 -3.29
C PHE A 5 -0.49 -19.42 -2.90
N ASP A 6 0.50 -18.70 -2.35
CA ASP A 6 0.37 -17.27 -2.12
C ASP A 6 0.50 -16.50 -3.44
N LEU A 7 -0.16 -15.36 -3.54
CA LEU A 7 -0.11 -14.56 -4.75
C LEU A 7 1.16 -13.69 -4.79
N GLY A 8 1.54 -13.12 -3.65
CA GLY A 8 2.60 -12.13 -3.57
C GLY A 8 3.97 -12.78 -3.51
N ASN A 9 4.83 -12.46 -4.48
CA ASN A 9 6.23 -12.89 -4.51
C ASN A 9 6.42 -14.42 -4.56
N VAL A 10 5.37 -15.16 -4.93
CA VAL A 10 5.37 -16.61 -5.18
C VAL A 10 4.80 -16.90 -6.58
N ILE A 11 3.63 -16.35 -6.92
CA ILE A 11 3.08 -16.42 -8.29
C ILE A 11 3.40 -15.16 -9.10
N VAL A 12 3.38 -13.98 -8.47
CA VAL A 12 3.64 -12.70 -9.12
C VAL A 12 4.58 -11.84 -8.28
N ASP A 13 5.59 -11.24 -8.91
CA ASP A 13 6.46 -10.26 -8.27
C ASP A 13 5.71 -8.94 -8.03
N ILE A 14 5.49 -8.60 -6.76
CA ILE A 14 4.81 -7.36 -6.35
C ILE A 14 5.83 -6.36 -5.82
N ASP A 15 6.01 -5.25 -6.52
CA ASP A 15 6.92 -4.17 -6.13
C ASP A 15 6.17 -2.85 -5.82
N PHE A 16 6.09 -2.50 -4.53
CA PHE A 16 5.51 -1.24 -4.08
C PHE A 16 6.36 -0.01 -4.40
N ASN A 17 7.66 -0.17 -4.73
CA ASN A 17 8.52 0.97 -5.06
C ASN A 17 8.05 1.69 -6.32
N ARG A 18 7.49 0.97 -7.31
CA ARG A 18 6.91 1.58 -8.51
C ARG A 18 5.74 2.50 -8.19
N VAL A 19 4.87 2.10 -7.27
CA VAL A 19 3.73 2.92 -6.82
C VAL A 19 4.21 4.16 -6.09
N LEU A 20 5.17 4.01 -5.17
CA LEU A 20 5.75 5.14 -4.45
C LEU A 20 6.51 6.09 -5.39
N GLY A 21 7.15 5.58 -6.44
CA GLY A 21 7.79 6.37 -7.50
C GLY A 21 6.79 7.26 -8.25
N ALA A 22 5.70 6.66 -8.74
CA ALA A 22 4.64 7.42 -9.40
C ALA A 22 4.04 8.52 -8.49
N TRP A 23 3.90 8.25 -7.19
CA TRP A 23 3.44 9.25 -6.23
C TRP A 23 4.47 10.34 -5.94
N SER A 24 5.76 9.99 -5.88
CA SER A 24 6.87 10.93 -5.79
C SER A 24 6.81 11.93 -6.95
N ASP A 25 6.62 11.43 -8.18
CA ASP A 25 6.55 12.26 -9.38
C ASP A 25 5.34 13.19 -9.38
N LEU A 26 4.16 12.69 -8.96
CA LEU A 26 2.93 13.47 -8.90
C LEU A 26 2.93 14.55 -7.81
N THR A 27 3.50 14.25 -6.64
CA THR A 27 3.44 15.13 -5.46
C THR A 27 4.69 15.98 -5.27
N ARG A 28 5.76 15.68 -6.01
CA ARG A 28 7.11 16.24 -5.85
C ARG A 28 7.73 15.98 -4.48
N ILE A 29 7.21 15.01 -3.72
CA ILE A 29 7.79 14.57 -2.45
C ILE A 29 8.88 13.55 -2.75
N PRO A 30 10.11 13.68 -2.20
CA PRO A 30 11.17 12.72 -2.47
C PRO A 30 10.78 11.29 -2.13
N LEU A 31 11.04 10.36 -3.05
CA LEU A 31 10.78 8.93 -2.87
C LEU A 31 11.30 8.38 -1.53
N ALA A 32 12.48 8.82 -1.09
CA ALA A 32 13.06 8.42 0.19
C ALA A 32 12.20 8.83 1.40
N SER A 33 11.53 9.98 1.33
CA SER A 33 10.59 10.44 2.37
C SER A 33 9.33 9.57 2.39
N LEU A 34 8.75 9.29 1.21
CA LEU A 34 7.61 8.39 1.06
C LEU A 34 7.92 6.96 1.52
N LYS A 35 9.11 6.45 1.24
CA LYS A 35 9.56 5.14 1.74
C LYS A 35 9.69 5.10 3.25
N LYS A 36 10.17 6.20 3.87
CA LYS A 36 10.28 6.29 5.34
C LYS A 36 8.91 6.32 6.03
N SER A 37 7.91 6.95 5.43
CA SER A 37 6.56 6.98 6.00
C SER A 37 5.74 5.73 5.67
N PHE A 38 6.11 4.95 4.65
CA PHE A 38 5.40 3.75 4.24
C PHE A 38 5.61 2.60 5.24
N HIS A 39 4.55 2.25 5.95
CA HIS A 39 4.56 1.15 6.92
C HIS A 39 3.36 0.22 6.71
N MET A 40 3.63 -1.08 6.64
CA MET A 40 2.60 -2.13 6.65
C MET A 40 2.04 -2.30 8.06
N GLY A 41 1.24 -1.34 8.51
CA GLY A 41 0.64 -1.32 9.84
C GLY A 41 -0.79 -1.86 9.90
N ARG A 42 -1.48 -1.59 11.02
CA ARG A 42 -2.87 -2.04 11.26
C ARG A 42 -3.86 -1.70 10.14
N ARG A 43 -3.67 -0.60 9.42
CA ARG A 43 -4.54 -0.23 8.30
C ARG A 43 -4.38 -1.17 7.10
N PHE A 44 -3.17 -1.64 6.83
CA PHE A 44 -2.91 -2.62 5.77
C PHE A 44 -3.67 -3.93 6.08
N ILE A 45 -3.52 -4.44 7.30
CA ILE A 45 -4.24 -5.64 7.77
C ILE A 45 -5.76 -5.44 7.69
N SER A 46 -6.27 -4.30 8.15
CA SER A 46 -7.71 -3.98 8.10
C SER A 46 -8.24 -3.93 6.66
N MET A 47 -7.43 -3.45 5.70
CA MET A 47 -7.77 -3.45 4.29
C MET A 47 -7.74 -4.87 3.70
N SER A 48 -6.71 -5.66 4.01
CA SER A 48 -6.57 -7.04 3.53
C SER A 48 -7.70 -7.96 4.03
N VAL A 49 -8.21 -7.71 5.24
CA VAL A 49 -9.35 -8.45 5.82
C VAL A 49 -10.70 -7.84 5.37
N GLY A 50 -10.70 -6.79 4.54
CA GLY A 50 -11.92 -6.20 3.97
C GLY A 50 -12.67 -5.19 4.85
N LYS A 51 -12.15 -4.86 6.05
CA LYS A 51 -12.78 -3.87 6.96
C LYS A 51 -12.74 -2.44 6.42
N LEU A 52 -11.87 -2.14 5.46
CA LEU A 52 -11.77 -0.84 4.78
C LEU A 52 -12.20 -0.92 3.31
N ALA A 53 -13.25 -1.69 2.99
CA ALA A 53 -13.69 -1.92 1.61
C ALA A 53 -14.26 -0.67 0.90
N THR A 54 -14.73 0.35 1.64
CA THR A 54 -15.38 1.50 1.01
C THR A 54 -14.37 2.54 0.49
N LYS A 55 -14.65 3.10 -0.70
CA LYS A 55 -13.85 4.18 -1.32
C LYS A 55 -13.57 5.34 -0.36
N ARG A 56 -14.56 5.70 0.47
CA ARG A 56 -14.44 6.78 1.48
C ARG A 56 -13.43 6.42 2.57
N SER A 57 -13.38 5.16 2.99
CA SER A 57 -12.44 4.67 4.00
C SER A 57 -11.01 4.60 3.45
N GLN A 58 -10.86 4.12 2.21
CA GLN A 58 -9.57 4.08 1.50
C GLN A 58 -9.00 5.48 1.28
N ARG A 59 -9.81 6.43 0.77
CA ARG A 59 -9.37 7.83 0.59
C ARG A 59 -8.93 8.47 1.90
N ARG A 60 -9.69 8.29 2.99
CA ARG A 60 -9.29 8.78 4.32
C ARG A 60 -7.98 8.16 4.79
N CYS A 61 -7.76 6.88 4.50
CA CYS A 61 -6.54 6.18 4.86
C CYS A 61 -5.32 6.78 4.15
N VAL A 62 -5.42 7.00 2.83
CA VAL A 62 -4.34 7.58 2.00
C VAL A 62 -4.05 9.03 2.42
N MET A 63 -5.08 9.86 2.55
CA MET A 63 -4.90 11.27 2.97
C MET A 63 -4.19 11.38 4.32
N ARG A 64 -4.61 10.58 5.31
CA ARG A 64 -4.00 10.61 6.65
C ARG A 64 -2.59 10.02 6.70
N TRP A 65 -2.14 9.38 5.62
CA TRP A 65 -0.77 8.89 5.48
C TRP A 65 0.13 9.91 4.77
N LEU A 66 -0.40 10.62 3.76
CA LEU A 66 0.34 11.67 3.05
C LEU A 66 0.58 12.94 3.87
N TYR A 67 -0.37 13.32 4.72
CA TYR A 67 -0.32 14.56 5.51
C TYR A 67 0.14 14.34 6.96
N ARG A 68 0.94 13.31 7.21
CA ARG A 68 1.46 12.98 8.54
C ARG A 68 2.98 12.87 8.47
#